data_AF-A0A3N3ZRU1-F1
#
_entry.id   AF-A0A3N3ZRU1-F1
#
_cell.length_a   1.000
_cell.length_b   1.000
_cell.length_c   1.000
_cell.angle_alpha   90.00
_cell.angle_beta   90.00
_cell.angle_gamma   90.00
#
_symmetry.space_group_name_H-M   'P 1'
#
loop_
_entity.id
_entity.type
_entity.pdbx_description
1 polymer ?
#
loop_
_entity_poly.entity_id
_entity_poly.type
_entity_poly.pdbx_seq_one_letter_code
_entity_poly.pdbx_strand_id
1 'polypeptide(L)'
;MRLVRLRRTPNLGGVRRPGGRPRPKGNDPARSAAGGGSELSAPKAESERVVYLPPALVNMLREHIETYGVERDLFWAAGRKLMTGSTADFRWRQARQRAGVECKIHDLRYFYASGLIAAGCDVVTVQRALGHSSATVTLNYYAHLWPSAEDKTREAAATLMQVAS
;
A
#
# COMPACT_ATOMS: atom_id res chain seq x y z
N MET A 1 -13.14 8.36 12.13
CA MET A 1 -13.14 7.62 10.85
C MET A 1 -13.12 8.64 9.71
N ARG A 2 -11.98 8.88 9.05
CA ARG A 2 -11.88 9.88 7.96
C ARG A 2 -11.58 9.18 6.64
N LEU A 3 -12.48 9.40 5.68
CA LEU A 3 -12.48 8.89 4.32
C LEU A 3 -11.40 9.61 3.51
N VAL A 4 -10.43 8.88 2.95
CA VAL A 4 -9.52 9.45 1.94
C VAL A 4 -10.07 9.08 0.56
N ARG A 5 -10.74 10.03 -0.08
CA ARG A 5 -11.09 9.97 -1.50
C ARG A 5 -9.89 10.52 -2.27
N LEU A 6 -9.13 9.67 -2.94
CA LEU A 6 -8.05 10.12 -3.83
C LEU A 6 -8.70 10.77 -5.08
N ARG A 7 -9.00 12.07 -4.99
CA ARG A 7 -9.27 12.93 -6.15
C ARG A 7 -8.21 14.01 -6.23
N ARG A 8 -7.82 14.31 -7.47
CA ARG A 8 -6.94 15.40 -7.87
C ARG A 8 -7.35 16.69 -7.15
N THR A 9 -6.50 17.20 -6.26
CA THR A 9 -6.68 18.55 -5.72
C THR A 9 -6.39 19.56 -6.83
N PRO A 10 -7.25 20.58 -7.04
CA PRO A 10 -6.89 21.71 -7.88
C PRO A 10 -5.73 22.46 -7.23
N ASN A 11 -4.83 22.95 -8.08
CA ASN A 11 -3.63 23.70 -7.76
C ASN A 11 -3.87 24.73 -6.63
N LEU A 12 -3.40 24.44 -5.41
CA LEU A 12 -3.34 25.44 -4.34
C LEU A 12 -1.97 26.09 -4.38
N GLY A 13 -1.99 27.36 -4.78
CA GLY A 13 -0.80 28.18 -4.94
C GLY A 13 0.05 28.30 -3.68
N GLY A 14 1.37 28.26 -3.91
CA GLY A 14 2.39 29.03 -3.21
C GLY A 14 2.31 29.13 -1.69
N VAL A 15 2.74 28.09 -0.97
CA VAL A 15 3.23 28.26 0.41
C VAL A 15 4.74 28.51 0.36
N ARG A 16 5.15 29.74 0.67
CA ARG A 16 6.56 30.11 0.87
C ARG A 16 7.12 29.42 2.13
N ARG A 17 8.33 28.89 2.02
CA ARG A 17 9.09 28.21 3.09
C ARG A 17 9.86 29.22 3.95
N PRO A 18 10.05 29.01 5.26
CA PRO A 18 11.22 29.49 5.98
C PRO A 18 12.35 28.44 5.97
N GLY A 19 13.58 28.90 6.16
CA GLY A 19 14.82 28.25 5.71
C GLY A 19 15.17 26.88 6.31
N GLY A 20 15.84 26.07 5.47
CA GLY A 20 16.45 24.79 5.82
C GLY A 20 17.78 24.61 5.07
N ARG A 21 18.77 24.06 5.77
CA ARG A 21 20.24 24.10 5.53
C ARG A 21 20.74 23.73 4.11
N PRO A 22 21.93 24.20 3.71
CA PRO A 22 22.51 23.88 2.40
C PRO A 22 22.97 22.41 2.33
N ARG A 23 22.77 21.78 1.17
CA ARG A 23 23.29 20.44 0.84
C ARG A 23 24.73 20.52 0.33
N PRO A 24 25.58 19.49 0.55
CA PRO A 24 26.93 19.43 0.02
C PRO A 24 26.94 19.16 -1.50
N LYS A 25 27.92 19.75 -2.20
CA LYS A 25 28.17 19.62 -3.66
C LYS A 25 29.02 18.38 -3.99
N GLY A 26 28.76 17.81 -5.18
CA GLY A 26 29.61 16.83 -5.89
C GLY A 26 28.75 15.68 -6.44
N ASN A 27 28.84 15.25 -7.70
CA ASN A 27 29.67 15.60 -8.85
C ASN A 27 28.87 15.18 -10.11
N ASP A 28 28.87 15.97 -11.18
CA ASP A 28 28.33 15.55 -12.49
C ASP A 28 29.21 14.45 -13.11
N PRO A 29 28.59 13.47 -13.78
CA PRO A 29 28.89 13.38 -15.21
C PRO A 29 27.63 13.16 -16.05
N ALA A 30 27.56 13.95 -17.12
CA ALA A 30 26.58 13.83 -18.18
C ALA A 30 26.65 12.44 -18.84
N ARG A 31 25.50 11.74 -18.94
CA ARG A 31 25.17 10.86 -20.06
C ARG A 31 23.67 10.50 -20.11
N SER A 32 23.07 10.90 -21.24
CA SER A 32 21.84 10.42 -21.88
C SER A 32 20.50 10.56 -21.13
N ALA A 33 19.82 11.66 -21.42
CA ALA A 33 18.40 11.84 -21.19
C ALA A 33 17.60 11.17 -22.33
N ALA A 34 17.10 9.96 -22.09
CA ALA A 34 15.89 9.47 -22.74
C ALA A 34 14.74 9.60 -21.73
N GLY A 35 14.02 10.71 -21.82
CA GLY A 35 12.94 11.09 -20.91
C GLY A 35 11.69 10.24 -21.10
N GLY A 36 11.67 9.04 -20.52
CA GLY A 36 10.43 8.29 -20.30
C GLY A 36 9.64 8.96 -19.17
N GLY A 37 8.83 9.97 -19.50
CA GLY A 37 7.84 10.53 -18.59
C GLY A 37 6.80 9.45 -18.30
N SER A 38 6.83 8.87 -17.12
CA SER A 38 5.73 8.01 -16.67
C SER A 38 4.56 8.90 -16.32
N GLU A 39 3.41 8.74 -16.98
CA GLU A 39 2.17 9.41 -16.60
C GLU A 39 1.33 8.48 -15.74
N LEU A 40 0.66 9.05 -14.73
CA LEU A 40 -0.39 8.37 -13.98
C LEU A 40 -1.60 8.20 -14.91
N SER A 41 -1.76 6.99 -15.45
CA SER A 41 -2.97 6.63 -16.18
C SER A 41 -4.15 6.51 -15.22
N ALA A 42 -5.32 6.96 -15.67
CA ALA A 42 -6.55 6.73 -14.94
C ALA A 42 -6.74 5.22 -14.69
N PRO A 43 -7.24 4.82 -13.52
CA PRO A 43 -7.60 3.43 -13.28
C PRO A 43 -8.55 2.95 -14.38
N LYS A 44 -8.41 1.69 -14.79
CA LYS A 44 -9.43 1.02 -15.62
C LYS A 44 -10.78 1.23 -14.93
N ALA A 45 -11.83 1.54 -15.71
CA ALA A 45 -13.19 1.66 -15.18
C ALA A 45 -13.46 0.47 -14.23
N GLU A 46 -13.95 0.76 -13.02
CA GLU A 46 -14.15 -0.19 -11.89
C GLU A 46 -12.96 -0.45 -10.95
N SER A 47 -11.78 0.17 -11.14
CA SER A 47 -10.63 -0.04 -10.24
C SER A 47 -10.47 1.00 -9.11
N GLU A 48 -11.35 2.01 -9.06
CA GLU A 48 -11.41 2.95 -7.93
C GLU A 48 -12.02 2.28 -6.70
N ARG A 49 -11.39 2.46 -5.53
CA ARG A 49 -11.90 1.90 -4.27
C ARG A 49 -11.59 2.79 -3.09
N VAL A 50 -12.42 2.65 -2.06
CA VAL A 50 -12.19 3.26 -0.75
C VAL A 50 -11.38 2.27 0.10
N VAL A 51 -10.27 2.74 0.67
CA VAL A 51 -9.47 1.99 1.63
C VAL A 51 -9.61 2.64 3.00
N TYR A 52 -10.03 1.86 3.98
CA TYR A 52 -10.13 2.31 5.37
C TYR A 52 -8.75 2.23 6.02
N LEU A 53 -8.18 3.39 6.37
CA LEU A 53 -6.84 3.47 6.94
C LEU A 53 -6.90 3.45 8.47
N PRO A 54 -6.07 2.64 9.15
CA PRO A 54 -5.96 2.70 10.60
C PRO A 54 -5.35 4.05 11.03
N PRO A 55 -5.66 4.56 12.24
CA PRO A 55 -5.14 5.84 12.72
C PRO A 55 -3.62 5.94 12.67
N ALA A 56 -2.91 4.85 12.98
CA ALA A 56 -1.46 4.80 12.90
C ALA A 56 -0.92 5.09 11.49
N LEU A 57 -1.57 4.54 10.44
CA LEU A 57 -1.19 4.82 9.05
C LEU A 57 -1.49 6.27 8.67
N VAL A 58 -2.61 6.83 9.14
CA VAL A 58 -2.92 8.25 8.93
C VAL A 58 -1.82 9.14 9.55
N ASN A 59 -1.33 8.79 10.73
CA ASN A 59 -0.24 9.53 11.40
C ASN A 59 1.07 9.41 10.63
N MET A 60 1.44 8.20 10.17
CA MET A 60 2.63 8.02 9.33
C MET A 60 2.56 8.82 8.02
N LEU A 61 1.39 8.86 7.38
CA LEU A 61 1.19 9.67 6.17
C LEU A 61 1.29 11.16 6.46
N ARG A 62 0.77 11.62 7.59
CA ARG A 62 0.90 13.03 8.03
C ARG A 62 2.36 13.41 8.24
N GLU A 63 3.10 12.62 9.00
CA GLU A 63 4.53 12.85 9.25
C GLU A 63 5.33 12.87 7.94
N HIS A 64 4.99 11.97 7.00
CA HIS A 64 5.59 11.97 5.67
C HIS A 64 5.32 13.27 4.91
N ILE A 65 4.07 13.74 4.91
CA ILE A 65 3.67 15.00 4.26
C ILE A 65 4.38 16.19 4.89
N GLU A 66 4.51 16.23 6.22
CA GLU A 66 5.20 17.32 6.93
C GLU A 66 6.71 17.32 6.63
N THR A 67 7.32 16.14 6.55
CA THR A 67 8.77 15.99 6.32
C THR A 67 9.17 16.25 4.88
N TYR A 68 8.39 15.73 3.92
CA TYR A 68 8.76 15.70 2.51
C TYR A 68 7.92 16.64 1.64
N GLY A 69 6.76 17.07 2.13
CA GLY A 69 5.77 17.85 1.37
C GLY A 69 4.80 16.97 0.58
N VAL A 70 4.05 17.60 -0.31
CA VAL A 70 3.30 16.95 -1.39
C VAL A 70 3.55 17.77 -2.64
N GLU A 71 3.81 17.11 -3.76
CA GLU A 71 3.93 17.77 -5.08
C GLU A 71 2.65 17.49 -5.88
N ARG A 72 2.78 16.98 -7.13
CA ARG A 72 1.62 16.45 -7.87
C ARG A 72 1.03 15.20 -7.19
N ASP A 73 1.88 14.42 -6.52
CA ASP A 73 1.55 13.13 -5.91
C ASP A 73 2.23 12.96 -4.55
N LEU A 74 1.70 12.03 -3.75
CA LEU A 74 2.18 11.76 -2.38
C LEU A 74 3.55 11.08 -2.35
N PHE A 75 3.88 10.27 -3.37
CA PHE A 75 5.16 9.57 -3.45
C PHE A 75 5.85 9.90 -4.78
N TRP A 76 7.07 10.44 -4.69
CA TRP A 76 7.86 10.82 -5.87
C TRP A 76 9.31 10.30 -5.80
N ALA A 77 9.90 10.18 -6.99
CA ALA A 77 11.30 9.86 -7.21
C ALA A 77 12.18 11.13 -7.17
N ALA A 78 13.50 10.96 -7.23
CA ALA A 78 14.43 12.08 -7.32
C ALA A 78 14.07 12.99 -8.53
N GLY A 79 14.23 14.30 -8.35
CA GLY A 79 13.82 15.28 -9.37
C GLY A 79 12.31 15.46 -9.53
N ARG A 80 11.51 15.05 -8.53
CA ARG A 80 10.04 15.24 -8.49
C ARG A 80 9.28 14.51 -9.61
N LYS A 81 9.84 13.41 -10.11
CA LYS A 81 9.17 12.53 -11.08
C LYS A 81 8.25 11.55 -10.36
N LEU A 82 7.24 11.05 -11.06
CA LEU A 82 6.38 9.98 -10.56
C LEU A 82 7.21 8.75 -10.20
N MET A 83 6.85 8.11 -9.09
CA MET A 83 7.48 6.86 -8.70
C MET A 83 6.95 5.74 -9.60
N THR A 84 7.83 5.15 -10.39
CA THR A 84 7.52 3.97 -11.21
C THR A 84 7.58 2.69 -10.37
N GLY A 85 6.99 1.60 -10.87
CA GLY A 85 7.14 0.28 -10.26
C GLY A 85 8.61 -0.14 -10.11
N SER A 86 9.44 0.13 -11.12
CA SER A 86 10.89 -0.15 -11.05
C SER A 86 11.62 0.66 -9.98
N THR A 87 11.22 1.92 -9.77
CA THR A 87 11.77 2.77 -8.70
C THR A 87 11.35 2.27 -7.32
N ALA A 88 10.08 1.87 -7.19
CA ALA A 88 9.56 1.27 -5.96
C ALA A 88 10.30 -0.05 -5.64
N ASP A 89 10.49 -0.93 -6.63
CA ASP A 89 11.23 -2.18 -6.48
C ASP A 89 12.70 -1.96 -6.10
N PHE A 90 13.35 -0.95 -6.69
CA PHE A 90 14.72 -0.59 -6.32
C PHE A 90 14.79 -0.13 -4.86
N ARG A 91 13.90 0.77 -4.44
CA ARG A 91 13.84 1.24 -3.04
C ARG A 91 13.51 0.10 -2.08
N TRP A 92 12.61 -0.81 -2.47
CA TRP A 92 12.28 -1.99 -1.69
C TRP A 92 13.48 -2.92 -1.50
N ARG A 93 14.26 -3.16 -2.57
CA ARG A 93 15.51 -3.94 -2.47
C ARG A 93 16.49 -3.34 -1.46
N GLN A 94 16.63 -2.01 -1.43
CA GLN A 94 17.47 -1.35 -0.43
C GLN A 94 16.91 -1.50 0.99
N ALA A 95 15.60 -1.36 1.16
CA ALA A 95 14.94 -1.52 2.46
C ALA A 95 15.11 -2.95 3.01
N ARG A 96 14.82 -3.98 2.20
CA ARG A 96 14.94 -5.38 2.63
C ARG A 96 16.38 -5.78 2.94
N GLN A 97 17.37 -5.25 2.21
CA GLN A 97 18.78 -5.49 2.48
C GLN A 97 19.19 -4.92 3.85
N ARG A 98 18.74 -3.70 4.18
CA ARG A 98 18.99 -3.09 5.49
C ARG A 98 18.29 -3.82 6.63
N ALA A 99 17.11 -4.37 6.37
CA ALA A 99 16.35 -5.15 7.33
C ALA A 99 16.81 -6.61 7.45
N GLY A 100 17.71 -7.08 6.58
CA GLY A 100 18.18 -8.47 6.59
C GLY A 100 17.10 -9.49 6.18
N VAL A 101 16.13 -9.10 5.36
CA VAL A 101 15.00 -9.97 4.97
C VAL A 101 14.98 -10.25 3.47
N GLU A 102 14.58 -11.47 3.12
CA GLU A 102 14.40 -11.92 1.74
C GLU A 102 12.92 -11.99 1.39
N CYS A 103 12.42 -10.94 0.73
CA CYS A 103 11.05 -10.88 0.23
C CYS A 103 10.91 -9.89 -0.94
N LYS A 104 9.94 -10.15 -1.81
CA LYS A 104 9.53 -9.29 -2.93
C LYS A 104 8.53 -8.24 -2.44
N ILE A 105 8.38 -7.16 -3.20
CA ILE A 105 7.42 -6.11 -2.85
C ILE A 105 5.98 -6.64 -2.82
N HIS A 106 5.68 -7.62 -3.68
CA HIS A 106 4.37 -8.28 -3.75
C HIS A 106 4.08 -9.14 -2.51
N ASP A 107 5.11 -9.56 -1.77
CA ASP A 107 4.92 -10.32 -0.53
C ASP A 107 4.28 -9.44 0.55
N LEU A 108 4.41 -8.10 0.46
CA LEU A 108 3.66 -7.19 1.32
C LEU A 108 2.14 -7.30 1.10
N ARG A 109 1.71 -7.51 -0.15
CA ARG A 109 0.29 -7.72 -0.48
C ARG A 109 -0.18 -9.08 0.02
N TYR A 110 0.67 -10.10 -0.08
CA TYR A 110 0.40 -11.41 0.50
C TYR A 110 0.27 -11.32 2.03
N PHE A 111 1.21 -10.65 2.70
CA PHE A 111 1.20 -10.43 4.15
C PHE A 111 -0.07 -9.69 4.60
N TYR A 112 -0.49 -8.67 3.86
CA TYR A 112 -1.73 -7.97 4.16
C TYR A 112 -2.96 -8.89 4.02
N ALA A 113 -3.03 -9.70 2.97
CA ALA A 113 -4.11 -10.67 2.79
C ALA A 113 -4.13 -11.71 3.92
N SER A 114 -2.98 -12.31 4.23
CA SER A 114 -2.86 -13.33 5.28
C SER A 114 -3.23 -12.77 6.66
N GLY A 115 -2.84 -11.53 6.97
CA GLY A 115 -3.20 -10.86 8.21
C GLY A 115 -4.71 -10.64 8.36
N LEU A 116 -5.40 -10.22 7.29
CA LEU A 116 -6.85 -10.06 7.30
C LEU A 116 -7.58 -11.39 7.52
N ILE A 117 -7.10 -12.45 6.86
CA ILE A 117 -7.68 -13.81 6.97
C ILE A 117 -7.48 -14.36 8.38
N ALA A 118 -6.27 -14.22 8.93
CA ALA A 118 -5.95 -14.63 10.30
C ALA A 118 -6.79 -13.86 11.34
N ALA A 119 -7.16 -12.61 11.06
CA ALA A 119 -8.08 -11.82 11.87
C ALA A 119 -9.57 -12.22 11.71
N GLY A 120 -9.88 -13.27 10.96
CA GLY A 120 -11.24 -13.79 10.78
C GLY A 120 -12.06 -13.07 9.71
N CYS A 121 -11.45 -12.24 8.86
CA CYS A 121 -12.20 -11.58 7.78
C CYS A 121 -12.72 -12.60 6.75
N ASP A 122 -13.94 -12.38 6.28
CA ASP A 122 -14.53 -13.18 5.21
C ASP A 122 -13.91 -12.86 3.84
N VAL A 123 -14.14 -13.75 2.87
CA VAL A 123 -13.58 -13.64 1.51
C VAL A 123 -13.98 -12.35 0.80
N VAL A 124 -15.19 -11.82 1.01
CA VAL A 124 -15.67 -10.60 0.36
C VAL A 124 -14.97 -9.39 0.98
N THR A 125 -14.78 -9.38 2.30
CA THR A 125 -14.00 -8.34 2.99
C THR A 125 -12.55 -8.30 2.48
N VAL A 126 -11.87 -9.45 2.40
CA VAL A 126 -10.50 -9.54 1.88
C VAL A 126 -10.44 -9.13 0.41
N GLN A 127 -11.37 -9.60 -0.42
CA GLN A 127 -11.48 -9.24 -1.85
C GLN A 127 -11.59 -7.73 -2.05
N ARG A 128 -12.46 -7.06 -1.30
CA ARG A 128 -12.65 -5.60 -1.37
C ARG A 128 -11.41 -4.86 -0.90
N ALA A 129 -10.79 -5.30 0.20
CA ALA A 129 -9.56 -4.71 0.73
C ALA A 129 -8.40 -4.78 -0.28
N LEU A 130 -8.27 -5.90 -0.98
CA LEU A 130 -7.26 -6.10 -2.02
C LEU A 130 -7.61 -5.39 -3.34
N GLY A 131 -8.90 -5.12 -3.59
CA GLY A 131 -9.38 -4.57 -4.85
C GLY A 131 -9.36 -5.60 -5.98
N HIS A 132 -9.64 -6.86 -5.67
CA HIS A 132 -9.85 -7.89 -6.70
C HIS A 132 -11.24 -7.73 -7.32
N SER A 133 -11.37 -8.04 -8.61
CA SER A 133 -12.63 -7.91 -9.35
C SER A 133 -13.71 -8.90 -8.89
N SER A 134 -13.32 -10.05 -8.34
CA SER A 134 -14.25 -11.05 -7.82
C SER A 134 -13.68 -11.82 -6.63
N ALA A 135 -14.57 -12.45 -5.85
CA ALA A 135 -14.18 -13.33 -4.75
C ALA A 135 -13.37 -14.54 -5.25
N THR A 136 -13.66 -15.04 -6.45
CA THR A 136 -12.93 -16.14 -7.10
C THR A 136 -11.45 -15.81 -7.25
N VAL A 137 -11.10 -14.59 -7.68
CA VAL A 137 -9.69 -14.18 -7.78
C VAL A 137 -9.01 -14.30 -6.41
N THR A 138 -9.66 -13.85 -5.34
CA THR A 138 -9.13 -13.95 -3.98
C THR A 138 -8.97 -15.41 -3.53
N LEU A 139 -9.97 -16.25 -3.77
CA LEU A 139 -9.92 -17.67 -3.41
C LEU A 139 -8.82 -18.42 -4.17
N ASN A 140 -8.62 -18.11 -5.45
CA ASN A 140 -7.57 -18.74 -6.26
C ASN A 140 -6.17 -18.54 -5.66
N TYR A 141 -5.92 -17.42 -4.98
CA TYR A 141 -4.61 -17.10 -4.41
C TYR A 141 -4.49 -17.37 -2.91
N TYR A 142 -5.58 -17.36 -2.16
CA TYR A 142 -5.54 -17.31 -0.69
C TYR A 142 -6.45 -18.30 0.01
N ALA A 143 -7.21 -19.15 -0.70
CA ALA A 143 -8.16 -20.07 -0.07
C ALA A 143 -7.49 -20.97 0.99
N HIS A 144 -6.23 -21.37 0.75
CA HIS A 144 -5.44 -22.21 1.67
C HIS A 144 -5.08 -21.55 2.99
N LEU A 145 -5.35 -20.24 3.15
CA LEU A 145 -5.10 -19.51 4.40
C LEU A 145 -6.31 -19.53 5.35
N TRP A 146 -7.51 -19.86 4.87
CA TRP A 146 -8.67 -20.01 5.76
C TRP A 146 -8.63 -21.36 6.48
N PRO A 147 -9.15 -21.42 7.72
CA PRO A 147 -9.38 -22.69 8.40
C PRO A 147 -10.26 -23.61 7.55
N SER A 148 -9.99 -24.90 7.62
CA SER A 148 -10.77 -25.91 6.90
C SER A 148 -12.23 -25.90 7.37
N ALA A 149 -13.13 -26.47 6.56
CA ALA A 149 -14.53 -26.57 6.94
C ALA A 149 -14.68 -27.44 8.21
N GLU A 150 -13.85 -28.47 8.31
CA GLU A 150 -13.74 -29.39 9.43
C GLU A 150 -13.31 -28.67 10.71
N ASP A 151 -12.29 -27.81 10.63
CA ASP A 151 -11.82 -27.02 11.78
C ASP A 151 -12.92 -26.10 12.31
N LYS A 152 -13.57 -25.35 11.40
CA LYS A 152 -14.67 -24.44 11.78
C LYS A 152 -15.85 -25.20 12.38
N THR A 153 -16.20 -26.35 11.80
CA THR A 153 -17.30 -27.18 12.29
C THR A 153 -17.00 -27.70 13.69
N ARG A 154 -15.76 -28.17 13.93
CA ARG A 154 -15.31 -28.66 15.23
C ARG A 154 -15.35 -27.56 16.29
N GLU A 155 -14.81 -26.38 15.97
CA GLU A 155 -14.78 -25.25 16.90
C GLU A 155 -16.18 -24.73 17.23
N ALA A 156 -17.05 -24.61 16.23
CA ALA A 156 -18.44 -24.23 16.43
C ALA A 156 -19.20 -25.24 17.29
N ALA A 157 -19.04 -26.54 17.01
CA ALA A 157 -19.66 -27.60 17.80
C ALA A 157 -19.18 -27.59 19.26
N ALA A 158 -17.86 -27.43 19.49
CA ALA A 158 -17.29 -27.34 20.83
C ALA A 158 -17.86 -26.15 21.62
N THR A 159 -17.99 -24.99 20.97
CA THR A 159 -18.58 -23.79 21.57
C THR A 159 -20.04 -24.01 21.95
N LEU A 160 -20.83 -24.62 21.07
CA LEU A 160 -22.24 -24.93 21.33
C LEU A 160 -22.43 -25.86 22.55
N MET A 161 -21.54 -26.85 22.71
CA MET A 161 -21.58 -27.75 23.88
C MET A 161 -21.31 -27.01 25.19
N GLN A 162 -20.39 -26.04 25.20
CA GLN A 162 -20.05 -25.26 26.40
C GLN A 162 -21.18 -24.33 26.83
N VAL A 163 -21.90 -23.72 25.87
CA VAL A 163 -23.03 -22.82 26.17
C VAL A 163 -24.25 -23.58 26.70
N ALA A 164 -24.39 -24.86 26.34
CA ALA A 164 -25.49 -25.71 26.78
C ALA A 164 -25.25 -26.37 28.16
N SER A 165 -24.09 -26.16 28.77
CA SER A 165 -23.68 -26.70 30.08
C SER A 165 -23.97 -25.71 31.20
#